data_AF-A0A2V5KDQ3-F1
#
_entry.id   AF-A0A2V5KDQ3-F1
#
_cell.length_a   1.000
_cell.length_b   1.000
_cell.length_c   1.000
_cell.angle_alpha   90.00
_cell.angle_beta   90.00
_cell.angle_gamma   90.00
#
_symmetry.space_group_name_H-M   'P 1'
#
loop_
_entity.id
_entity.type
_entity.pdbx_description
1 polymer ?
#
loop_
_entity_poly.entity_id
_entity_poly.type
_entity_poly.pdbx_seq_one_letter_code
_entity_poly.pdbx_strand_id
1 'polypeptide(L)' 'LISIAHAQPLIVGLNCALGPDEMEPYVEELARISPYFMSAYPNAGLPDPLSETGFPETPKTFTPKVAKWAEN' A
#
# COMPACT_ATOMS: atom_id res chain seq x y z
N LEU A 1 -3.73 -12.81 8.66
CA LEU A 1 -2.78 -12.77 9.80
C LEU A 1 -2.57 -14.11 10.49
N ILE A 2 -3.62 -14.90 10.75
CA ILE A 2 -3.52 -16.22 11.43
C ILE A 2 -2.43 -17.12 10.81
N SER A 3 -2.44 -17.27 9.48
CA SER A 3 -1.50 -18.15 8.77
C SER A 3 -0.02 -17.79 8.94
N ILE A 4 0.30 -16.54 9.31
CA ILE A 4 1.69 -16.04 9.48
C ILE A 4 2.06 -15.76 10.94
N ALA A 5 1.10 -15.81 11.87
CA ALA A 5 1.30 -15.40 13.25
C ALA A 5 2.38 -16.22 13.99
N HIS A 6 2.51 -17.50 13.63
CA HIS A 6 3.51 -18.41 14.20
C HIS A 6 4.97 -17.94 13.97
N ALA A 7 5.21 -17.14 12.92
CA ALA A 7 6.53 -16.62 12.59
C ALA A 7 6.93 -15.39 13.42
N GLN A 8 6.01 -14.84 14.23
CA GLN A 8 6.23 -13.62 15.03
C GLN A 8 6.86 -12.48 14.20
N PRO A 9 6.23 -12.08 13.07
CA PRO A 9 6.84 -11.11 12.17
C PRO A 9 7.01 -9.75 12.86
N LEU A 10 8.14 -9.07 12.58
CA LEU A 10 8.32 -7.68 12.99
C LEU A 10 7.37 -6.75 12.22
N ILE A 11 7.25 -6.98 10.91
CA ILE A 11 6.46 -6.16 9.98
C ILE A 11 5.65 -7.07 9.06
N VAL A 12 4.40 -6.70 8.79
CA VAL A 12 3.54 -7.27 7.74
C VAL A 12 3.21 -6.16 6.74
N GLY A 13 2.96 -6.48 5.48
CA GLY A 13 2.66 -5.42 4.51
C GLY A 13 2.10 -5.88 3.18
N LEU A 14 1.77 -4.88 2.37
CA LEU A 14 1.22 -5.03 1.03
C LEU A 14 2.16 -4.38 0.01
N ASN A 15 2.36 -5.02 -1.13
CA ASN A 15 3.14 -4.45 -2.22
C ASN A 15 2.53 -4.82 -3.58
N CYS A 16 2.77 -3.97 -4.59
CA CYS A 16 2.35 -4.19 -5.97
C CYS A 16 0.81 -4.27 -6.12
N ALA A 17 0.34 -4.86 -7.21
CA ALA A 17 -1.05 -5.08 -7.67
C ALA A 17 -1.91 -3.83 -7.87
N LEU A 18 -1.84 -2.87 -6.96
CA LEU A 18 -2.76 -1.74 -6.83
C LEU A 18 -2.01 -0.41 -6.77
N GLY A 19 -2.69 0.65 -7.21
CA GLY A 19 -2.26 2.02 -6.94
C GLY A 19 -2.57 2.45 -5.50
N PRO A 20 -2.13 3.63 -5.07
CA PRO A 20 -2.40 4.13 -3.73
C PRO A 20 -3.89 4.28 -3.44
N ASP A 21 -4.72 4.72 -4.39
CA ASP A 21 -6.15 4.88 -4.14
C ASP A 21 -6.85 3.52 -3.96
N GLU A 22 -6.51 2.52 -4.79
CA GLU A 22 -7.12 1.21 -4.71
C GLU A 22 -6.59 0.39 -3.51
N MET A 23 -5.35 0.64 -3.09
CA MET A 23 -4.73 -0.08 -1.97
C MET A 23 -5.22 0.42 -0.60
N GLU A 24 -5.68 1.67 -0.50
CA GLU A 24 -6.09 2.32 0.75
C GLU A 24 -7.04 1.48 1.63
N PRO A 25 -8.18 0.95 1.15
CA PRO A 25 -9.09 0.18 2.02
C PRO A 25 -8.43 -1.07 2.62
N TYR A 26 -7.44 -1.65 1.94
CA TYR A 26 -6.70 -2.81 2.44
C TYR A 26 -5.66 -2.41 3.48
N VAL A 27 -5.03 -1.24 3.31
CA VAL A 27 -4.11 -0.67 4.31
C VAL A 27 -4.88 -0.35 5.59
N GLU A 28 -6.04 0.30 5.48
CA GLU A 28 -6.90 0.63 6.63
C GLU A 28 -7.35 -0.64 7.37
N GLU A 29 -7.88 -1.63 6.65
CA GLU A 29 -8.34 -2.87 7.27
C GLU A 29 -7.18 -3.63 7.92
N LEU A 30 -6.02 -3.71 7.26
CA LEU A 30 -4.86 -4.40 7.80
C LEU A 30 -4.27 -3.67 9.02
N ALA A 31 -4.23 -2.33 9.00
CA ALA A 31 -3.83 -1.52 10.15
C ALA A 31 -4.77 -1.72 11.34
N ARG A 32 -6.08 -1.87 11.10
CA ARG A 32 -7.10 -2.11 12.13
C ARG A 32 -6.93 -3.46 12.84
N ILE A 33 -6.51 -4.50 12.11
CA ILE A 33 -6.48 -5.88 12.65
C ILE A 33 -5.07 -6.39 12.98
N SER A 34 -4.01 -5.74 12.48
CA SER A 34 -2.63 -6.21 12.65
C SER A 34 -2.07 -5.88 14.02
N PRO A 35 -1.56 -6.88 14.77
CA PRO A 35 -0.79 -6.63 15.99
C PRO A 35 0.68 -6.30 15.71
N TYR A 36 1.10 -6.28 14.44
CA TYR A 36 2.49 -6.05 14.00
C TYR A 36 2.63 -4.71 13.27
N PHE A 37 3.86 -4.21 13.13
CA PHE A 37 4.12 -3.03 12.32
C PHE A 37 3.71 -3.25 10.86
N MET A 38 3.36 -2.16 10.18
CA MET A 38 2.83 -2.19 8.83
C MET A 38 3.77 -1.57 7.80
N SER A 39 3.84 -2.17 6.62
CA SER A 39 4.43 -1.57 5.42
C SER A 39 3.46 -1.61 4.23
N ALA A 40 3.53 -0.59 3.37
CA ALA A 40 2.76 -0.52 2.14
C ALA A 40 3.64 0.02 1.01
N TYR A 41 3.61 -0.64 -0.14
CA TYR A 41 4.38 -0.26 -1.33
C TYR A 41 3.49 -0.40 -2.59
N PRO A 42 2.59 0.56 -2.84
CA PRO A 42 1.71 0.52 -4.00
C PRO A 42 2.46 0.81 -5.30
N ASN A 43 1.87 0.39 -6.42
CA ASN A 43 2.29 0.83 -7.74
C ASN A 43 1.96 2.31 -7.92
N ALA A 44 2.57 2.95 -8.92
CA ALA A 44 2.30 4.33 -9.31
C ALA A 44 0.91 4.50 -9.99
N GLY A 45 -0.15 4.01 -9.35
CA GLY A 45 -1.47 3.81 -9.95
C GLY A 45 -1.62 2.41 -10.54
N LEU A 46 -2.80 2.13 -11.09
CA LEU A 46 -3.00 0.92 -11.91
C LEU A 46 -2.22 1.04 -13.23
N PRO A 47 -1.80 -0.08 -13.85
CA PRO A 47 -1.14 -0.06 -15.15
C PRO A 47 -1.98 0.68 -16.19
N ASP A 48 -1.36 1.65 -16.87
CA ASP A 48 -1.97 2.44 -17.93
C ASP A 48 -1.04 2.45 -19.16
N PRO A 49 -1.36 1.68 -20.23
CA PRO A 49 -0.57 1.63 -21.46
C PRO A 49 -0.44 2.96 -22.21
N LEU A 50 -1.29 3.94 -21.91
CA LEU A 50 -1.27 5.26 -22.55
C LEU A 50 -0.36 6.26 -21.81
N SER A 51 0.04 5.94 -20.59
CA SER A 51 0.97 6.76 -19.80
C SER A 51 2.42 6.53 -20.24
N GLU A 52 3.27 7.56 -20.12
CA GLU A 52 4.68 7.54 -20.55
C GLU A 52 5.50 6.43 -19.87
N THR A 53 5.19 6.15 -18.60
CA THR A 53 5.93 5.17 -17.77
C THR A 53 5.22 3.81 -17.69
N GLY A 54 4.04 3.67 -18.28
CA GLY A 54 3.13 2.55 -18.06
C GLY A 54 2.31 2.67 -16.76
N PHE A 55 2.49 3.74 -15.99
CA PHE A 55 1.74 4.08 -14.79
C PHE A 55 1.37 5.58 -14.73
N PRO A 56 0.17 5.94 -14.25
CA PRO A 56 -0.33 7.32 -14.32
C PRO A 56 0.22 8.26 -13.22
N GLU A 57 0.68 7.73 -12.08
CA GLU A 57 1.13 8.58 -10.97
C GLU A 57 2.54 9.13 -11.18
N THR A 58 2.73 10.38 -10.80
CA THR A 58 4.03 11.03 -10.65
C THR A 58 4.40 11.14 -9.18
N PRO A 59 5.67 11.42 -8.82
CA PRO A 59 6.02 11.68 -7.42
C PRO A 59 5.16 12.75 -6.74
N LYS A 60 4.75 13.79 -7.49
CA LYS A 60 3.91 14.89 -6.97
C LYS A 60 2.48 14.45 -6.66
N THR A 61 1.91 13.55 -7.45
CA THR A 61 0.52 13.07 -7.28
C THR A 61 0.45 11.88 -6.31
N PHE A 62 1.51 11.07 -6.26
CA PHE A 62 1.60 9.89 -5.40
C PHE A 62 1.84 10.24 -3.93
N THR A 63 2.79 11.13 -3.64
CA THR A 63 3.20 11.47 -2.27
C THR A 63 2.05 11.82 -1.34
N PRO A 64 1.13 12.76 -1.67
CA PRO A 64 0.05 13.10 -0.75
C PRO A 64 -0.89 11.91 -0.45
N LYS A 65 -1.03 10.97 -1.39
CA LYS A 65 -1.90 9.79 -1.23
C LYS A 65 -1.33 8.75 -0.25
N VAL A 66 -0.01 8.62 -0.17
CA VAL A 66 0.62 7.71 0.80
C VAL A 66 0.95 8.40 2.13
N ALA A 67 1.12 9.73 2.13
CA ALA A 67 1.39 10.50 3.35
C ALA A 67 0.25 10.38 4.37
N LYS A 68 -1.01 10.44 3.92
CA LYS A 68 -2.19 10.26 4.78
C LYS A 68 -2.20 8.94 5.55
N TRP A 69 -1.58 7.88 5.03
CA TRP A 69 -1.53 6.59 5.71
C TRP A 69 -0.62 6.59 6.93
N ALA A 70 0.39 7.47 6.96
CA ALA A 70 1.28 7.62 8.10
C ALA A 70 0.69 8.51 9.20
N GLU A 71 -0.38 9.26 8.89
CA GLU A 71 -1.09 10.15 9.82
C GLU A 71 -2.24 9.43 10.56
N ASN A 72 -2.59 8.21 10.12
CA ASN A 72 -3.65 7.36 10.69
C ASN A 72 -3.24 6.66 12.00
#